data_AF-A0A927QWX6-F1
#
_entry.id   AF-A0A927QWX6-F1
#
_cell.length_a   1.000
_cell.length_b   1.000
_cell.length_c   1.000
_cell.angle_alpha   90.00
_cell.angle_beta   90.00
_cell.angle_gamma   90.00
#
_symmetry.space_group_name_H-M   'P 1'
#
loop_
_entity.id
_entity.type
_entity.pdbx_description
1 polymer ?
#
loop_
_entity_poly.entity_id
_entity_poly.type
_entity_poly.pdbx_seq_one_letter_code
_entity_poly.pdbx_strand_id
1 'polypeptide(L)'
;MKDIVTKELDTALSHWNAMSRSDQEEAEEMANAFEAAFYRFIDALREWVYALNPRPQTLDELLEMPFIRDITDRLPAPLYLNFETEAELIMENRSRIDDEKYD
;
A
#
# COMPACT_ATOMS: atom_id res chain seq x y z
N MET A 1 -5.55 -13.73 -5.35
CA MET A 1 -4.66 -12.55 -5.22
C MET A 1 -5.39 -11.35 -4.63
N LYS A 2 -6.57 -10.95 -5.16
CA LYS A 2 -7.38 -9.89 -4.52
C LYS A 2 -7.64 -10.13 -3.03
N ASP A 3 -7.96 -11.35 -2.62
CA ASP A 3 -8.16 -11.70 -1.20
C ASP A 3 -6.91 -11.49 -0.34
N ILE A 4 -5.72 -11.70 -0.92
CA ILE A 4 -4.43 -11.47 -0.24
C ILE A 4 -4.23 -9.96 -0.05
N VAL A 5 -4.42 -9.18 -1.12
CA VAL A 5 -4.33 -7.70 -1.07
C VAL A 5 -5.30 -7.14 -0.01
N THR A 6 -6.55 -7.60 -0.01
CA THR A 6 -7.55 -7.15 0.96
C THR A 6 -7.15 -7.53 2.40
N LYS A 7 -6.66 -8.74 2.63
CA LYS A 7 -6.21 -9.18 3.96
C LYS A 7 -5.03 -8.33 4.47
N GLU A 8 -4.05 -8.06 3.62
CA GLU A 8 -2.90 -7.24 4.03
C GLU A 8 -3.32 -5.77 4.25
N LEU A 9 -4.24 -5.24 3.44
CA LEU A 9 -4.85 -3.92 3.68
C LEU A 9 -5.56 -3.86 5.04
N ASP A 10 -6.38 -4.88 5.37
CA ASP A 10 -7.09 -4.95 6.65
C ASP A 10 -6.10 -4.94 7.83
N THR A 11 -4.97 -5.65 7.68
CA THR A 11 -3.90 -5.69 8.67
C THR A 11 -3.22 -4.33 8.82
N ALA A 12 -2.85 -3.68 7.72
CA ALA A 12 -2.25 -2.34 7.74
C ALA A 12 -3.19 -1.31 8.37
N LEU A 13 -4.47 -1.34 8.03
CA LEU A 13 -5.47 -0.44 8.62
C LEU A 13 -5.72 -0.73 10.10
N SER A 14 -5.65 -1.99 10.53
CA SER A 14 -5.72 -2.34 11.95
C SER A 14 -4.56 -1.73 12.74
N HIS A 15 -3.32 -1.84 12.24
CA HIS A 15 -2.16 -1.24 12.88
C HIS A 15 -2.19 0.29 12.84
N TRP A 16 -2.62 0.90 11.74
CA TRP A 16 -2.83 2.34 11.65
C TRP A 16 -3.81 2.84 12.72
N ASN A 17 -4.95 2.16 12.87
CA ASN A 17 -5.95 2.52 13.87
C ASN A 17 -5.41 2.35 15.29
N ALA A 18 -4.62 1.30 15.56
CA ALA A 18 -3.96 1.11 16.86
C ALA A 18 -2.95 2.22 17.15
N MET A 19 -2.07 2.53 16.20
CA MET A 19 -1.07 3.60 16.30
C MET A 19 -1.73 4.98 16.52
N SER A 20 -2.87 5.26 15.87
CA SER A 20 -3.58 6.52 16.05
C SER A 20 -4.20 6.71 17.45
N ARG A 21 -4.27 5.62 18.24
CA ARG A 21 -4.88 5.59 19.57
C ARG A 21 -3.89 5.28 20.70
N SER A 22 -2.65 4.91 20.37
CA SER A 22 -1.63 4.56 21.34
C SER A 22 -1.06 5.79 22.04
N ASP A 23 -0.71 5.64 23.32
CA ASP A 23 0.05 6.64 24.07
C ASP A 23 1.53 6.64 23.61
N GLN A 24 2.30 7.66 24.01
CA GLN A 24 3.66 7.90 23.52
C GLN A 24 4.63 6.72 23.69
N GLU A 25 4.46 5.86 24.71
CA GLU A 25 5.35 4.71 24.95
C GLU A 25 5.14 3.56 23.96
N GLU A 26 3.91 3.36 23.46
CA GLU A 26 3.58 2.29 22.50
C GLU A 26 3.63 2.78 21.04
N ALA A 27 3.71 4.09 20.83
CA ALA A 27 3.62 4.71 19.51
C ALA A 27 4.71 4.25 18.54
N GLU A 28 5.94 4.03 19.02
CA GLU A 28 7.07 3.60 18.18
C GLU A 28 6.89 2.14 17.71
N GLU A 29 6.50 1.23 18.61
CA GLU A 29 6.24 -0.16 18.26
C GLU A 29 5.06 -0.29 17.29
N MET A 30 3.99 0.48 17.53
CA MET A 30 2.82 0.49 16.64
C MET A 30 3.13 1.11 15.29
N ALA A 31 4.02 2.12 15.23
CA ALA A 31 4.48 2.70 13.97
C ALA A 31 5.29 1.68 13.15
N ASN A 32 6.23 0.96 13.77
CA ASN A 32 7.01 -0.08 13.11
C ASN A 32 6.10 -1.22 12.60
N ALA A 33 5.11 -1.62 13.41
CA ALA A 33 4.13 -2.64 13.01
C ALA A 33 3.26 -2.18 11.84
N PHE A 34 2.83 -0.91 11.86
CA PHE A 34 2.09 -0.29 10.76
C PHE A 34 2.93 -0.25 9.49
N GLU A 35 4.16 0.25 9.53
CA GLU A 35 5.04 0.36 8.37
C GLU A 35 5.27 -1.02 7.73
N ALA A 36 5.63 -2.02 8.54
CA ALA A 36 5.83 -3.37 8.05
C ALA A 36 4.56 -3.96 7.41
N ALA A 37 3.38 -3.68 7.97
CA ALA A 37 2.11 -4.13 7.41
C ALA A 37 1.74 -3.38 6.12
N PHE A 38 2.02 -2.08 6.06
CA PHE A 38 1.77 -1.27 4.88
C PHE A 38 2.58 -1.78 3.68
N TYR A 39 3.87 -2.05 3.85
CA TYR A 39 4.69 -2.58 2.75
C TYR A 39 4.31 -3.99 2.31
N ARG A 40 3.85 -4.87 3.22
CA ARG A 40 3.27 -6.17 2.82
C ARG A 40 2.02 -6.01 1.95
N PHE A 41 1.19 -5.03 2.27
CA PHE A 41 0.05 -4.67 1.43
C PHE A 41 0.49 -4.17 0.04
N ILE A 42 1.49 -3.30 -0.03
CA ILE A 42 2.04 -2.80 -1.30
C ILE A 42 2.66 -3.93 -2.13
N ASP A 43 3.37 -4.87 -1.52
CA ASP A 43 3.94 -6.02 -2.22
C ASP A 43 2.85 -6.92 -2.81
N ALA A 44 1.81 -7.23 -2.03
CA ALA A 44 0.67 -8.01 -2.51
C ALA A 44 -0.06 -7.28 -3.66
N LEU A 45 -0.19 -5.96 -3.57
CA LEU A 45 -0.77 -5.13 -4.62
C LEU A 45 0.08 -5.18 -5.90
N ARG A 46 1.41 -5.03 -5.77
CA ARG A 46 2.36 -5.11 -6.89
C ARG A 46 2.22 -6.43 -7.62
N GLU A 47 2.23 -7.55 -6.90
CA GLU A 47 2.06 -8.89 -7.48
C GLU A 47 0.71 -9.01 -8.21
N TRP A 48 -0.36 -8.49 -7.61
CA TRP A 48 -1.68 -8.50 -8.23
C TRP A 48 -1.70 -7.67 -9.53
N VAL A 49 -1.14 -6.46 -9.53
CA VAL A 49 -1.04 -5.59 -10.72
C VAL A 49 -0.22 -6.26 -11.82
N TYR A 50 0.91 -6.87 -11.47
CA TYR A 50 1.81 -7.52 -12.43
C TYR A 50 1.19 -8.75 -13.09
N ALA A 51 0.23 -9.39 -12.42
CA ALA A 51 -0.51 -10.52 -12.96
C ALA A 51 -1.75 -10.12 -13.78
N LEU A 52 -2.10 -8.83 -13.89
CA LEU A 52 -3.20 -8.37 -14.73
C LEU A 52 -2.88 -8.54 -16.21
N ASN A 53 -3.88 -8.96 -16.99
CA ASN A 53 -3.79 -9.06 -18.44
C ASN A 53 -5.13 -8.63 -19.09
N PRO A 54 -5.19 -7.45 -19.75
CA PRO A 54 -4.11 -6.49 -19.89
C PRO A 54 -3.77 -5.81 -18.56
N ARG A 55 -2.51 -5.43 -18.39
CA ARG A 55 -2.07 -4.58 -17.28
C ARG A 55 -2.41 -3.11 -17.60
N PRO A 56 -2.84 -2.30 -16.61
CA PRO A 56 -2.94 -0.85 -16.80
C PRO A 56 -1.61 -0.26 -17.29
N GLN A 57 -1.68 0.82 -18.05
CA GLN A 57 -0.51 1.51 -18.62
C GLN A 57 -0.20 2.82 -17.88
N THR A 58 -1.17 3.35 -17.12
CA THR A 58 -1.01 4.58 -16.34
C THR A 58 -1.52 4.39 -14.91
N LEU A 59 -1.08 5.27 -14.02
CA LEU A 59 -1.61 5.34 -12.66
C LEU A 59 -3.12 5.61 -12.67
N ASP A 60 -3.59 6.54 -13.51
CA ASP A 60 -5.03 6.84 -13.64
C ASP A 60 -5.84 5.60 -14.02
N GLU A 61 -5.38 4.79 -14.98
CA GLU A 61 -6.06 3.55 -15.36
C GLU A 61 -6.13 2.54 -14.21
N LEU A 62 -5.08 2.46 -13.38
CA LEU A 62 -5.07 1.65 -12.18
C LEU A 62 -6.07 2.18 -11.14
N LEU A 63 -6.06 3.49 -10.86
CA LEU A 63 -6.94 4.14 -9.89
C LEU A 63 -8.43 4.07 -10.27
N GLU A 64 -8.73 4.03 -11.57
CA GLU A 64 -10.10 3.86 -12.07
C GLU A 64 -10.65 2.43 -11.90
N MET A 65 -9.78 1.44 -11.60
CA MET A 65 -10.23 0.06 -11.43
C MET A 65 -11.15 -0.06 -10.19
N PRO A 66 -12.30 -0.76 -10.29
CA PRO A 66 -13.22 -0.89 -9.16
C PRO A 66 -12.57 -1.41 -7.88
N PHE A 67 -11.66 -2.38 -8.01
CA PHE A 67 -10.95 -2.94 -6.86
C PHE A 67 -9.98 -1.95 -6.20
N ILE A 68 -9.37 -1.06 -6.98
CA ILE A 68 -8.48 -0.03 -6.44
C ILE A 68 -9.29 1.07 -5.77
N ARG A 69 -10.43 1.45 -6.34
CA ARG A 69 -11.38 2.37 -5.69
C ARG A 69 -11.85 1.85 -4.34
N ASP A 70 -12.22 0.57 -4.27
CA ASP A 70 -12.59 -0.08 -3.01
C ASP A 70 -11.46 -0.03 -1.96
N ILE A 71 -10.20 -0.05 -2.39
CA ILE A 71 -9.03 0.11 -1.51
C ILE A 71 -8.89 1.57 -1.07
N THR A 72 -8.87 2.51 -2.03
CA THR A 72 -8.63 3.94 -1.75
C THR A 72 -9.72 4.56 -0.91
N ASP A 73 -10.98 4.13 -1.06
CA ASP A 73 -12.11 4.59 -0.25
C ASP A 73 -11.97 4.21 1.24
N ARG A 74 -11.13 3.22 1.54
CA ARG A 74 -10.85 2.74 2.90
C ARG A 74 -9.61 3.38 3.51
N LEU A 75 -8.77 4.04 2.70
CA LEU A 75 -7.53 4.62 3.18
C LEU A 75 -7.79 5.97 3.87
N PRO A 76 -7.23 6.20 5.07
CA PRO A 76 -7.08 7.53 5.63
C PRO A 76 -6.30 8.44 4.68
N ALA A 77 -6.61 9.74 4.65
CA ALA A 77 -5.95 10.69 3.74
C ALA A 77 -4.40 10.65 3.76
N PRO A 78 -3.71 10.51 4.92
CA PRO A 78 -2.26 10.34 4.94
C PRO A 78 -1.78 9.07 4.23
N LEU A 79 -2.55 7.99 4.31
CA LEU A 79 -2.20 6.72 3.68
C LEU A 79 -2.53 6.69 2.19
N TYR A 80 -3.55 7.44 1.75
CA TYR A 80 -3.85 7.61 0.33
C TYR A 80 -2.64 8.17 -0.42
N LEU A 81 -2.00 9.22 0.10
CA LEU A 81 -0.82 9.82 -0.54
C LEU A 81 0.34 8.83 -0.65
N ASN A 82 0.63 8.09 0.44
CA ASN A 82 1.67 7.06 0.43
C ASN A 82 1.34 5.96 -0.58
N PHE A 83 0.09 5.51 -0.61
CA PHE A 83 -0.38 4.52 -1.57
C PHE A 83 -0.21 4.99 -3.01
N GLU A 84 -0.56 6.24 -3.31
CA GLU A 84 -0.45 6.82 -4.65
C GLU A 84 1.02 6.84 -5.13
N THR A 85 1.96 7.21 -4.25
CA THR A 85 3.39 7.17 -4.55
C THR A 85 3.88 5.74 -4.83
N GLU A 86 3.48 4.77 -4.02
CA GLU A 86 3.87 3.37 -4.23
C GLU A 86 3.23 2.76 -5.48
N ALA A 87 1.97 3.12 -5.77
CA ALA A 87 1.27 2.72 -6.97
C ALA A 87 1.95 3.27 -8.22
N GLU A 88 2.41 4.52 -8.21
CA GLU A 88 3.22 5.12 -9.29
C GLU A 88 4.49 4.29 -9.54
N LEU A 89 5.26 3.97 -8.49
CA LEU A 89 6.45 3.13 -8.61
C LEU A 89 6.14 1.74 -9.18
N ILE A 90 5.05 1.11 -8.73
CA ILE A 90 4.58 -0.16 -9.30
C ILE A 90 4.33 0.00 -10.80
N MET A 91 3.66 1.08 -11.23
CA MET A 91 3.40 1.34 -12.65
C MET A 91 4.68 1.54 -13.46
N GLU A 92 5.69 2.18 -12.88
CA GLU A 92 7.02 2.36 -13.48
C GLU A 92 7.90 1.09 -13.47
N ASN A 93 7.43 0.00 -12.86
CA ASN A 93 8.22 -1.22 -12.60
C ASN A 93 9.44 -0.97 -11.70
N ARG A 94 9.35 -0.02 -10.79
CA ARG A 94 10.40 0.31 -9.81
C ARG A 94 9.98 -0.14 -8.41
N SER A 95 10.97 -0.31 -7.55
CA SER A 95 10.78 -0.45 -6.12
C SER A 95 11.65 0.59 -5.40
N ARG A 96 11.22 1.10 -4.25
CA ARG A 96 12.06 2.02 -3.44
C ARG A 96 13.43 1.41 -3.08
N ILE A 97 13.51 0.08 -2.96
CA ILE A 97 14.76 -0.64 -2.68
C ILE A 97 15.76 -0.54 -3.84
N ASP A 98 15.28 -0.38 -5.08
CA ASP A 98 16.17 -0.22 -6.24
C ASP A 98 16.75 1.20 -6.33
N ASP A 99 16.04 2.21 -5.83
CA ASP A 99 16.54 3.60 -5.79
C ASP A 99 17.58 3.82 -4.68
N GLU A 100 17.47 3.15 -3.52
CA GLU A 100 18.44 3.25 -2.41
C GLU A 100 19.82 2.63 -2.71
N LYS A 101 19.96 1.83 -3.77
CA LYS A 101 21.25 1.24 -4.17
C LYS A 101 22.16 2.21 -4.94
N TYR A 102 21.70 3.42 -5.22
CA TYR A 102 22.42 4.43 -6.01
C TYR A 102 22.82 5.68 -5.20
N ASP A 103 23.10 5.53 -3.90
CA ASP A 103 23.83 6.52 -3.08
C ASP A 103 25.14 5.93 -2.50
#